data_AF-A0A2M7MZE2-F1
#
_entry.id   AF-A0A2M7MZE2-F1
#
_cell.length_a   1.000
_cell.length_b   1.000
_cell.length_c   1.000
_cell.angle_alpha   90.00
_cell.angle_beta   90.00
_cell.angle_gamma   90.00
#
_symmetry.space_group_name_H-M   'P 1'
#
loop_
_entity.id
_entity.type
_entity.pdbx_description
1 polymer ?
#
loop_
_entity_poly.entity_id
_entity_poly.type
_entity_poly.pdbx_seq_one_letter_code
_entity_poly.pdbx_strand_id
1 'polypeptide(L)'
;MRDDDALWDLVESGLFGDPSLHIVDQEVAEVTNLEDGGAPRYLETPEITEEDYLEEEERIAFTSLRDQVRLCCNVNTKPAARDSAVEWVFVPGTRDKLGLDFALCCRALGARPHLIQVRALYQLYIRQIIFPRPLPFLATPLPELLACEILYHFGDEELDAAKAVWFWPGIRADILLDRLMNKMSRPRAQAAMERLEERGYVALWSGFWWFTGRNPSMLSPSSRARFKWSDQIP
;
A
#
# COMPACT_ATOMS: atom_id res chain seq x y z
N MET A 1 9.87 5.45 -19.96
CA MET A 1 9.36 4.82 -18.72
C MET A 1 9.82 5.70 -17.59
N ARG A 2 8.91 6.49 -16.99
CA ARG A 2 9.23 7.31 -15.81
C ARG A 2 9.17 6.41 -14.56
N ASP A 3 10.03 6.69 -13.58
CA ASP A 3 10.24 5.86 -12.39
C ASP A 3 9.01 5.96 -11.46
N ASP A 4 8.19 4.91 -11.41
CA ASP A 4 6.99 4.85 -10.56
C ASP A 4 7.31 5.05 -9.07
N ASP A 5 8.53 4.72 -8.64
CA ASP A 5 8.94 4.95 -7.26
C ASP A 5 9.21 6.42 -6.96
N ALA A 6 9.65 7.20 -7.95
CA ALA A 6 9.81 8.64 -7.79
C ALA A 6 8.46 9.36 -7.64
N LEU A 7 7.38 8.85 -8.24
CA LEU A 7 6.00 9.36 -8.08
C LEU A 7 5.44 9.16 -6.67
N TRP A 8 6.04 8.29 -5.88
CA TRP A 8 5.53 7.88 -4.58
C TRP A 8 6.45 8.20 -3.41
N ASP A 9 7.75 8.17 -3.63
CA ASP A 9 8.69 8.76 -2.69
C ASP A 9 8.41 10.27 -2.55
N LEU A 10 7.71 10.87 -3.53
CA LEU A 10 7.02 12.16 -3.53
C LEU A 10 5.80 12.29 -2.60
N VAL A 11 5.07 11.20 -2.41
CA VAL A 11 4.08 11.11 -1.33
C VAL A 11 4.87 11.06 -0.01
N GLU A 12 6.05 10.44 0.06
CA GLU A 12 6.80 10.26 1.30
C GLU A 12 7.76 11.43 1.68
N SER A 13 8.28 12.22 0.74
CA SER A 13 9.44 13.14 0.87
C SER A 13 9.19 14.45 1.63
N GLY A 14 7.99 14.66 2.17
CA GLY A 14 7.74 15.89 2.94
C GLY A 14 6.34 16.11 3.50
N LEU A 15 5.37 15.21 3.27
CA LEU A 15 3.98 15.41 3.73
C LEU A 15 3.41 14.30 4.60
N PHE A 16 4.22 13.31 4.96
CA PHE A 16 3.80 12.18 5.77
C PHE A 16 4.81 11.83 6.88
N GLY A 17 6.09 12.20 6.75
CA GLY A 17 7.02 12.18 7.86
C GLY A 17 6.80 13.42 8.74
N ASP A 18 6.13 13.25 9.89
CA ASP A 18 6.66 13.94 11.06
C ASP A 18 8.01 13.26 11.36
N PRO A 19 9.15 13.98 11.31
CA PRO A 19 10.43 13.41 11.72
C PRO A 19 10.43 12.93 13.17
N SER A 20 9.39 13.27 13.95
CA SER A 20 9.21 12.91 15.35
C SER A 20 8.22 11.76 15.62
N LEU A 21 7.65 11.10 14.59
CA LEU A 21 6.98 9.82 14.78
C LEU A 21 8.03 8.70 14.88
N HIS A 22 8.76 8.73 15.99
CA HIS A 22 9.35 7.55 16.58
C HIS A 22 8.28 6.45 16.60
N ILE A 23 8.51 5.40 15.80
CA ILE A 23 8.02 4.08 16.19
C ILE A 23 8.73 3.82 17.52
N VAL A 24 8.02 4.07 18.61
CA VAL A 24 8.47 3.64 19.93
C VAL A 24 8.35 2.13 19.90
N ASP A 25 9.43 1.48 19.46
CA ASP A 25 9.66 0.05 19.69
C ASP A 25 9.79 -0.12 21.21
N GLN A 26 8.65 -0.36 21.85
CA GLN A 26 8.60 -0.73 23.25
C GLN A 26 8.73 -2.25 23.34
N GLU A 27 9.97 -2.76 23.26
CA GLU A 27 10.60 -3.64 24.26
C GLU A 27 11.93 -4.25 23.76
N VAL A 28 13.02 -3.70 24.31
CA VAL A 28 14.26 -4.34 24.80
C VAL A 28 14.95 -5.41 23.93
N ALA A 29 16.05 -5.01 23.31
CA ALA A 29 17.30 -5.77 23.37
C ALA A 29 18.49 -4.81 23.43
N GLU A 30 19.03 -4.60 24.63
CA GLU A 30 20.41 -4.13 24.77
C GLU A 30 21.32 -5.19 24.16
N VAL A 31 21.90 -4.89 23.01
CA VAL A 31 23.10 -5.58 22.53
C VAL A 31 24.13 -4.51 22.23
N THR A 32 24.99 -4.26 23.22
CA THR A 32 26.25 -3.57 23.02
C THR A 32 27.09 -4.38 22.05
N ASN A 33 27.36 -3.84 20.86
CA ASN A 33 28.59 -4.07 20.12
C ASN A 33 28.85 -2.85 19.23
N LEU A 34 29.78 -2.03 19.69
CA LEU A 34 30.49 -1.03 18.89
C LEU A 34 31.34 -1.77 17.87
N GLU A 35 31.11 -1.56 16.58
CA GLU A 35 32.15 -1.56 15.53
C GLU A 35 31.57 -1.01 14.19
N ASP A 36 32.15 0.11 13.76
CA ASP A 36 32.15 0.76 12.43
C ASP A 36 30.85 1.38 11.82
N GLY A 37 30.35 2.43 12.48
CA GLY A 37 30.63 3.82 12.05
C GLY A 37 30.08 4.40 10.73
N GLY A 38 29.31 3.67 9.91
CA GLY A 38 28.66 4.23 8.73
C GLY A 38 27.14 4.28 8.88
N ALA A 39 26.57 5.44 9.23
CA ALA A 39 25.11 5.62 9.17
C ALA A 39 24.61 5.21 7.77
N PRO A 40 23.54 4.40 7.66
CA PRO A 40 22.98 4.07 6.36
C PRO A 40 22.61 5.39 5.67
N ARG A 41 23.29 5.71 4.56
CA ARG A 41 22.88 6.81 3.70
C ARG A 41 21.54 6.41 3.10
N TYR A 42 20.46 6.99 3.61
CA TYR A 42 19.20 7.02 2.89
C TYR A 42 19.52 7.68 1.54
N LEU A 43 19.29 6.95 0.46
CA LEU A 43 19.31 7.57 -0.86
C LEU A 43 18.14 8.55 -0.84
N GLU A 44 18.44 9.85 -0.85
CA GLU A 44 17.42 10.87 -1.03
C GLU A 44 16.83 10.68 -2.43
N THR A 45 15.65 10.05 -2.51
CA THR A 45 14.86 10.12 -3.74
C THR A 45 14.44 11.57 -3.90
N PRO A 46 14.80 12.23 -5.01
CA PRO A 46 14.46 13.64 -5.22
C PRO A 46 12.94 13.83 -5.21
N GLU A 47 12.48 14.85 -4.50
CA GLU A 47 11.07 15.24 -4.48
C GLU A 47 10.66 15.71 -5.88
N ILE A 48 9.69 15.02 -6.49
CA ILE A 48 9.02 15.48 -7.71
C ILE A 48 7.89 16.45 -7.30
N THR A 49 7.63 17.44 -8.11
CA THR A 49 6.62 18.48 -7.91
C THR A 49 5.84 18.67 -9.20
N GLU A 50 4.83 19.56 -9.17
CA GLU A 50 4.15 19.98 -10.40
C GLU A 50 5.13 20.61 -11.40
N GLU A 51 6.22 21.21 -10.95
CA GLU A 51 7.20 21.92 -11.79
C GLU A 51 8.05 20.96 -12.65
N ASP A 52 8.09 19.67 -12.31
CA ASP A 52 8.80 18.64 -13.07
C ASP A 52 8.04 18.20 -14.34
N TYR A 53 6.79 18.65 -14.50
CA TYR A 53 5.96 18.37 -15.67
C TYR A 53 5.88 19.59 -16.58
N LEU A 54 6.28 19.41 -17.84
CA LEU A 54 6.31 20.47 -18.84
C LEU A 54 4.92 20.80 -19.37
N GLU A 55 4.11 19.77 -19.59
CA GLU A 55 2.77 19.90 -20.16
C GLU A 55 1.73 20.18 -19.05
N GLU A 56 0.76 21.05 -19.34
CA GLU A 56 -0.27 21.45 -18.37
C GLU A 56 -1.16 20.27 -17.99
N GLU A 57 -1.46 19.39 -18.95
CA GLU A 57 -2.27 18.20 -18.74
C GLU A 57 -1.59 17.22 -17.77
N GLU A 58 -0.27 17.09 -17.85
CA GLU A 58 0.52 16.27 -16.93
C GLU A 58 0.51 16.88 -15.52
N ARG A 59 0.65 18.20 -15.40
CA ARG A 59 0.55 18.91 -14.11
C ARG A 59 -0.80 18.68 -13.44
N ILE A 60 -1.89 18.86 -14.19
CA ILE A 60 -3.25 18.65 -13.67
C ILE A 60 -3.45 17.19 -13.24
N ALA A 61 -3.00 16.22 -14.06
CA ALA A 61 -3.09 14.81 -13.74
C ALA A 61 -2.30 14.45 -12.48
N PHE A 62 -1.09 15.01 -12.34
CA PHE A 62 -0.24 14.83 -11.17
C PHE A 62 -0.90 15.39 -9.90
N THR A 63 -1.41 16.63 -9.95
CA THR A 63 -2.10 17.27 -8.82
C THR A 63 -3.31 16.46 -8.38
N SER A 64 -4.15 16.03 -9.33
CA SER A 64 -5.31 15.19 -9.05
C SER A 64 -4.90 13.86 -8.37
N LEU A 65 -3.93 13.14 -8.95
CA LEU A 65 -3.43 11.88 -8.39
C LEU A 65 -2.88 12.07 -6.96
N ARG A 66 -1.99 13.05 -6.78
CA ARG A 66 -1.36 13.37 -5.49
C ARG A 66 -2.40 13.67 -4.43
N ASP A 67 -3.36 14.53 -4.74
CA ASP A 67 -4.36 15.00 -3.78
C ASP A 67 -5.33 13.87 -3.39
N GLN A 68 -5.75 13.03 -4.34
CA GLN A 68 -6.60 11.86 -4.05
C GLN A 68 -5.88 10.80 -3.21
N VAL A 69 -4.63 10.47 -3.56
CA VAL A 69 -3.82 9.55 -2.76
C VAL A 69 -3.58 10.10 -1.35
N ARG A 70 -3.37 11.42 -1.21
CA ARG A 70 -3.25 12.08 0.10
C ARG A 70 -4.53 11.95 0.91
N LEU A 71 -5.70 12.19 0.31
CA LEU A 71 -6.98 12.01 0.98
C LEU A 71 -7.19 10.57 1.43
N CYS A 72 -6.84 9.60 0.59
CA CYS A 72 -6.91 8.17 0.92
C CYS A 72 -6.09 7.84 2.17
N CYS A 73 -4.84 8.29 2.24
CA CYS A 73 -3.85 7.79 3.19
C CYS A 73 -3.60 8.68 4.42
N ASN A 74 -4.09 9.92 4.45
CA ASN A 74 -3.87 10.81 5.59
C ASN A 74 -4.82 10.46 6.76
N VAL A 75 -4.26 10.31 7.96
CA VAL A 75 -4.98 9.98 9.21
C VAL A 75 -6.05 11.00 9.56
N ASN A 76 -5.82 12.28 9.20
CA ASN A 76 -6.71 13.39 9.51
C ASN A 76 -7.82 13.61 8.45
N THR A 77 -7.82 12.84 7.35
CA THR A 77 -8.88 12.93 6.36
C THR A 77 -10.24 12.55 6.95
N LYS A 78 -11.25 13.39 6.69
CA LYS A 78 -12.65 13.11 7.11
C LYS A 78 -13.17 11.84 6.41
N PRO A 79 -13.96 10.98 7.08
CA PRO A 79 -14.42 9.70 6.51
C PRO A 79 -15.03 9.81 5.10
N ALA A 80 -15.98 10.72 4.87
CA ALA A 80 -16.61 10.87 3.55
C ALA A 80 -15.63 11.27 2.43
N ALA A 81 -14.61 12.09 2.75
CA ALA A 81 -13.58 12.47 1.80
C ALA A 81 -12.63 11.31 1.51
N ARG A 82 -12.29 10.51 2.53
CA ARG A 82 -11.50 9.28 2.37
C ARG A 82 -12.25 8.26 1.53
N ASP A 83 -13.53 8.02 1.81
CA ASP A 83 -14.38 7.10 1.05
C ASP A 83 -14.42 7.49 -0.44
N SER A 84 -14.61 8.78 -0.72
CA SER A 84 -14.60 9.30 -2.10
C SER A 84 -13.25 9.12 -2.80
N ALA A 85 -12.15 9.37 -2.08
CA ALA A 85 -10.79 9.22 -2.62
C ALA A 85 -10.43 7.75 -2.88
N VAL A 86 -10.83 6.86 -1.98
CA VAL A 86 -10.64 5.42 -2.12
C VAL A 86 -11.47 4.90 -3.28
N GLU A 87 -12.72 5.34 -3.42
CA GLU A 87 -13.54 5.00 -4.59
C GLU A 87 -12.89 5.50 -5.88
N TRP A 88 -12.28 6.69 -5.88
CA TRP A 88 -11.55 7.21 -7.03
C TRP A 88 -10.32 6.35 -7.40
N VAL A 89 -9.51 5.94 -6.40
CA VAL A 89 -8.30 5.12 -6.63
C VAL A 89 -8.62 3.68 -7.02
N PHE A 90 -9.65 3.08 -6.42
CA PHE A 90 -9.91 1.64 -6.56
C PHE A 90 -11.05 1.31 -7.53
N VAL A 91 -12.04 2.18 -7.74
CA VAL A 91 -13.19 1.88 -8.63
C VAL A 91 -12.97 2.51 -10.01
N PRO A 92 -12.84 1.71 -11.08
CA PRO A 92 -12.61 2.24 -12.43
C PRO A 92 -13.73 3.18 -12.90
N GLY A 93 -13.35 4.31 -13.50
CA GLY A 93 -14.29 5.28 -14.08
C GLY A 93 -14.88 6.27 -13.07
N THR A 94 -14.57 6.15 -11.78
CA THR A 94 -14.90 7.18 -10.79
C THR A 94 -14.14 8.46 -11.11
N ARG A 95 -14.86 9.58 -11.22
CA ARG A 95 -14.28 10.88 -11.58
C ARG A 95 -14.17 11.80 -10.37
N ASP A 96 -13.11 12.58 -10.33
CA ASP A 96 -12.94 13.66 -9.38
C ASP A 96 -13.72 14.93 -9.80
N LYS A 97 -13.51 16.03 -9.07
CA LYS A 97 -14.14 17.33 -9.35
C LYS A 97 -13.70 17.96 -10.67
N LEU A 98 -12.55 17.54 -11.22
CA LEU A 98 -12.02 17.99 -12.50
C LEU A 98 -12.49 17.08 -13.65
N GLY A 99 -13.27 16.04 -13.35
CA GLY A 99 -13.74 15.07 -14.34
C GLY A 99 -12.69 14.04 -14.72
N LEU A 100 -11.58 13.95 -13.98
CA LEU A 100 -10.49 13.01 -14.23
C LEU A 100 -10.73 11.71 -13.47
N ASP A 101 -10.48 10.58 -14.13
CA ASP A 101 -10.44 9.27 -13.48
C ASP A 101 -8.99 8.84 -13.21
N PHE A 102 -8.84 7.93 -12.26
CA PHE A 102 -7.54 7.43 -11.82
C PHE A 102 -6.69 6.83 -12.95
N ALA A 103 -7.32 6.08 -13.86
CA ALA A 103 -6.61 5.44 -14.97
C ALA A 103 -6.11 6.48 -15.98
N LEU A 104 -6.86 7.56 -16.22
CA LEU A 104 -6.45 8.67 -17.06
C LEU A 104 -5.22 9.38 -16.48
N CYS A 105 -5.24 9.69 -15.18
CA CYS A 105 -4.10 10.31 -14.51
C CYS A 105 -2.86 9.41 -14.58
N CYS A 106 -2.99 8.11 -14.30
CA CYS A 106 -1.88 7.18 -14.41
C CYS A 106 -1.30 7.12 -15.84
N ARG A 107 -2.16 7.06 -16.87
CA ARG A 107 -1.71 7.03 -18.27
C ARG A 107 -0.97 8.31 -18.66
N ALA A 108 -1.48 9.48 -18.27
CA ALA A 108 -0.84 10.76 -18.56
C ALA A 108 0.56 10.84 -17.95
N LEU A 109 0.75 10.30 -16.75
CA LEU A 109 2.02 10.32 -16.03
C LEU A 109 2.96 9.16 -16.39
N GLY A 110 2.47 8.19 -17.17
CA GLY A 110 3.19 6.94 -17.45
C GLY A 110 3.34 6.04 -16.21
N ALA A 111 2.44 6.18 -15.24
CA ALA A 111 2.45 5.46 -13.98
C ALA A 111 1.72 4.11 -14.07
N ARG A 112 2.19 3.10 -13.33
CA ARG A 112 1.53 1.79 -13.17
C ARG A 112 0.43 1.86 -12.09
N PRO A 113 -0.87 1.72 -12.45
CA PRO A 113 -1.98 1.87 -11.49
C PRO A 113 -1.92 0.89 -10.31
N HIS A 114 -1.51 -0.35 -10.56
CA HIS A 114 -1.48 -1.39 -9.53
C HIS A 114 -0.39 -1.12 -8.47
N LEU A 115 0.75 -0.54 -8.85
CA LEU A 115 1.77 -0.11 -7.88
C LEU A 115 1.21 0.94 -6.97
N ILE A 116 0.45 1.88 -7.54
CA ILE A 116 -0.18 2.93 -6.76
C ILE A 116 -1.18 2.34 -5.75
N GLN A 117 -2.03 1.43 -6.20
CA GLN A 117 -3.02 0.80 -5.32
C GLN A 117 -2.34 -0.01 -4.20
N VAL A 118 -1.32 -0.81 -4.50
CA VAL A 118 -0.57 -1.58 -3.50
C VAL A 118 0.10 -0.66 -2.48
N ARG A 119 0.79 0.40 -2.93
CA ARG A 119 1.42 1.38 -2.04
C ARG A 119 0.41 2.13 -1.18
N ALA A 120 -0.75 2.47 -1.72
CA ALA A 120 -1.84 3.06 -0.95
C ALA A 120 -2.28 2.12 0.19
N LEU A 121 -2.51 0.83 -0.10
CA LEU A 121 -2.88 -0.15 0.93
C LEU A 121 -1.79 -0.34 1.99
N TYR A 122 -0.52 -0.39 1.58
CA TYR A 122 0.60 -0.42 2.51
C TYR A 122 0.65 0.83 3.40
N GLN A 123 0.39 2.02 2.85
CA GLN A 123 0.35 3.24 3.64
C GLN A 123 -0.81 3.24 4.64
N LEU A 124 -1.97 2.67 4.29
CA LEU A 124 -3.07 2.47 5.23
C LEU A 124 -2.67 1.57 6.41
N TYR A 125 -1.86 0.54 6.15
CA TYR A 125 -1.26 -0.30 7.19
C TYR A 125 -0.32 0.50 8.11
N ILE A 126 0.65 1.22 7.54
CA ILE A 126 1.60 2.02 8.32
C ILE A 126 0.87 3.06 9.19
N ARG A 127 -0.25 3.60 8.71
CA ARG A 127 -1.07 4.57 9.42
C ARG A 127 -2.18 3.96 10.28
N GLN A 128 -2.30 2.63 10.29
CA GLN A 128 -3.33 1.90 11.03
C GLN A 128 -4.75 2.41 10.73
N ILE A 129 -5.00 2.77 9.47
CA ILE A 129 -6.31 3.24 9.02
C ILE A 129 -7.19 2.02 8.75
N ILE A 130 -8.27 1.90 9.52
CA ILE A 130 -9.22 0.79 9.48
C ILE A 130 -10.48 1.21 8.72
N PHE A 131 -10.89 0.39 7.75
CA PHE A 131 -12.12 0.62 7.02
C PHE A 131 -13.29 -0.12 7.69
N PRO A 132 -14.40 0.59 8.00
CA PRO A 132 -15.55 -0.04 8.66
C PRO A 132 -16.30 -1.02 7.74
N ARG A 133 -16.07 -0.95 6.42
CA ARG A 133 -16.73 -1.77 5.40
C ARG A 133 -15.72 -2.13 4.30
N PRO A 134 -15.96 -3.22 3.55
CA PRO A 134 -15.19 -3.52 2.35
C PRO A 134 -15.24 -2.37 1.34
N LEU A 135 -14.23 -2.34 0.46
CA LEU A 135 -14.26 -1.57 -0.78
C LEU A 135 -15.51 -1.92 -1.61
N PRO A 136 -16.00 -0.99 -2.46
CA PRO A 136 -17.13 -1.27 -3.34
C PRO A 136 -16.91 -2.52 -4.20
N PHE A 137 -17.98 -3.22 -4.54
CA PHE A 137 -17.91 -4.43 -5.38
C PHE A 137 -17.22 -4.19 -6.73
N LEU A 138 -17.34 -2.98 -7.27
CA LEU A 138 -16.72 -2.55 -8.52
C LEU A 138 -15.23 -2.18 -8.37
N ALA A 139 -14.66 -2.30 -7.17
CA ALA A 139 -13.24 -2.03 -6.97
C ALA A 139 -12.37 -2.99 -7.79
N THR A 140 -11.24 -2.46 -8.25
CA THR A 140 -10.22 -3.17 -9.01
C THR A 140 -9.79 -4.39 -8.20
N PRO A 141 -9.78 -5.60 -8.80
CA PRO A 141 -9.36 -6.81 -8.10
C PRO A 141 -7.86 -6.75 -7.78
N LEU A 142 -7.41 -7.68 -6.92
CA LEU A 142 -6.00 -7.93 -6.68
C LEU A 142 -5.25 -8.03 -8.04
N PRO A 143 -4.16 -7.29 -8.26
CA PRO A 143 -3.43 -7.29 -9.52
C PRO A 143 -3.06 -8.71 -9.96
N GLU A 144 -3.28 -9.02 -11.24
CA GLU A 144 -3.12 -10.37 -11.78
C GLU A 144 -1.73 -10.94 -11.54
N LEU A 145 -0.67 -10.13 -11.68
CA LEU A 145 0.70 -10.54 -11.42
C LEU A 145 0.90 -11.04 -9.98
N LEU A 146 0.38 -10.31 -8.99
CA LEU A 146 0.44 -10.72 -7.59
C LEU A 146 -0.46 -11.94 -7.32
N ALA A 147 -1.62 -12.00 -7.97
CA ALA A 147 -2.52 -13.15 -7.87
C ALA A 147 -1.86 -14.45 -8.39
N CYS A 148 -1.21 -14.38 -9.55
CA CYS A 148 -0.46 -15.49 -10.14
C CYS A 148 0.75 -15.88 -9.28
N GLU A 149 1.48 -14.91 -8.73
CA GLU A 149 2.62 -15.14 -7.85
C GLU A 149 2.19 -15.87 -6.57
N ILE A 150 1.13 -15.41 -5.91
CA ILE A 150 0.56 -16.07 -4.72
C ILE A 150 0.11 -17.49 -5.08
N LEU A 151 -0.60 -17.67 -6.19
CA LEU A 151 -1.06 -18.99 -6.62
C LEU A 151 0.12 -19.95 -6.92
N TYR A 152 1.19 -19.44 -7.53
CA TYR A 152 2.39 -20.22 -7.85
C TYR A 152 3.15 -20.66 -6.59
N HIS A 153 3.22 -19.79 -5.59
CA HIS A 153 3.96 -20.07 -4.36
C HIS A 153 3.19 -20.87 -3.32
N PHE A 154 1.87 -20.79 -3.35
CA PHE A 154 1.01 -21.39 -2.35
C PHE A 154 -0.11 -22.21 -3.03
N GLY A 155 -1.31 -21.62 -3.15
CA GLY A 155 -2.48 -22.25 -3.72
C GLY A 155 -3.71 -21.34 -3.63
N ASP A 156 -4.88 -21.92 -3.88
CA ASP A 156 -6.15 -21.19 -3.92
C ASP A 156 -6.55 -20.58 -2.57
N GLU A 157 -6.14 -21.20 -1.46
CA GLU A 157 -6.53 -20.75 -0.13
C GLU A 157 -5.91 -19.39 0.22
N GLU A 158 -4.61 -19.26 -0.01
CA GLU A 158 -3.87 -18.01 0.15
C GLU A 158 -4.34 -16.97 -0.85
N LEU A 159 -4.63 -17.35 -2.09
CA LEU A 159 -5.17 -16.42 -3.08
C LEU A 159 -6.52 -15.86 -2.65
N ASP A 160 -7.41 -16.70 -2.13
CA ASP A 160 -8.72 -16.27 -1.64
C ASP A 160 -8.63 -15.41 -0.38
N ALA A 161 -7.71 -15.74 0.53
CA ALA A 161 -7.42 -14.92 1.70
C ALA A 161 -6.85 -13.55 1.30
N ALA A 162 -5.86 -13.52 0.41
CA ALA A 162 -5.26 -12.28 -0.10
C ALA A 162 -6.29 -11.38 -0.81
N LYS A 163 -7.17 -11.96 -1.65
CA LYS A 163 -8.28 -11.22 -2.27
C LYS A 163 -9.22 -10.63 -1.22
N ALA A 164 -9.56 -11.39 -0.18
CA ALA A 164 -10.45 -10.90 0.88
C ALA A 164 -9.86 -9.69 1.62
N VAL A 165 -8.55 -9.72 1.91
CA VAL A 165 -7.84 -8.61 2.55
C VAL A 165 -7.68 -7.41 1.61
N TRP A 166 -7.36 -7.64 0.33
CA TRP A 166 -7.30 -6.59 -0.69
C TRP A 166 -8.59 -5.77 -0.77
N PHE A 167 -9.74 -6.45 -0.73
CA PHE A 167 -11.05 -5.78 -0.77
C PHE A 167 -11.49 -5.18 0.57
N TRP A 168 -10.79 -5.41 1.68
CA TRP A 168 -11.16 -4.85 2.97
C TRP A 168 -9.93 -4.46 3.79
N PRO A 169 -9.32 -3.29 3.50
CA PRO A 169 -8.15 -2.80 4.21
C PRO A 169 -8.43 -2.57 5.70
N GLY A 170 -7.67 -3.23 6.57
CA GLY A 170 -7.93 -3.22 8.01
C GLY A 170 -9.14 -4.06 8.39
N ILE A 171 -9.34 -5.22 7.76
CA ILE A 171 -10.37 -6.17 8.18
C ILE A 171 -9.96 -6.83 9.51
N ARG A 172 -10.89 -6.95 10.46
CA ARG A 172 -10.64 -7.70 11.70
C ARG A 172 -10.38 -9.18 11.41
N ALA A 173 -9.42 -9.76 12.12
CA ALA A 173 -9.03 -11.16 11.94
C ALA A 173 -10.20 -12.15 12.11
N ASP A 174 -11.05 -11.96 13.12
CA ASP A 174 -12.20 -12.84 13.33
C ASP A 174 -13.22 -12.76 12.19
N ILE A 175 -13.53 -11.54 11.73
CA ILE A 175 -14.42 -11.30 10.59
C ILE A 175 -13.84 -11.90 9.31
N LEU A 176 -12.54 -11.75 9.07
CA LEU A 176 -11.86 -12.34 7.92
C LEU A 176 -12.00 -13.86 7.90
N LEU A 177 -11.71 -14.51 9.02
CA LEU A 177 -11.81 -15.96 9.15
C LEU A 177 -13.24 -16.44 8.88
N ASP A 178 -14.24 -15.76 9.44
CA ASP A 178 -15.65 -16.10 9.24
C ASP A 178 -16.06 -15.95 7.76
N ARG A 179 -15.54 -14.94 7.04
CA ARG A 179 -15.79 -14.76 5.59
C ARG A 179 -15.21 -15.88 4.74
N LEU A 180 -14.08 -16.45 5.16
CA LEU A 180 -13.41 -17.53 4.42
C LEU A 180 -14.03 -18.92 4.69
N MET A 181 -14.92 -19.05 5.69
CA MET A 181 -15.52 -20.33 6.09
C MET A 181 -16.29 -21.06 4.99
N ASN A 182 -16.86 -20.32 4.03
CA ASN A 182 -17.58 -20.92 2.89
C ASN A 182 -16.62 -21.60 1.88
N LYS A 183 -15.32 -21.35 2.00
CA LYS A 183 -14.29 -21.83 1.08
C LYS A 183 -13.29 -22.78 1.73
N MET A 184 -12.99 -22.56 3.00
CA MET A 184 -12.03 -23.37 3.76
C MET A 184 -12.38 -23.38 5.25
N SER A 185 -11.85 -24.36 6.00
CA SER A 185 -12.06 -24.40 7.45
C SER A 185 -11.27 -23.28 8.15
N ARG A 186 -11.74 -22.86 9.34
CA ARG A 186 -11.09 -21.81 10.13
C ARG A 186 -9.59 -22.06 10.40
N PRO A 187 -9.14 -23.28 10.77
CA PRO A 187 -7.71 -23.56 10.93
C PRO A 187 -6.91 -23.41 9.63
N ARG A 188 -7.50 -23.76 8.48
CA ARG A 188 -6.86 -23.60 7.17
C ARG A 188 -6.75 -22.13 6.78
N ALA A 189 -7.79 -21.34 7.02
CA ALA A 189 -7.77 -19.89 6.80
C ALA A 189 -6.71 -19.19 7.67
N GLN A 190 -6.61 -19.58 8.95
CA GLN A 190 -5.58 -19.07 9.85
C GLN A 190 -4.17 -19.40 9.33
N ALA A 191 -3.92 -20.65 8.96
CA ALA A 191 -2.62 -21.07 8.44
C ALA A 191 -2.28 -20.41 7.08
N ALA A 192 -3.28 -20.13 6.24
CA ALA A 192 -3.08 -19.40 4.98
C ALA A 192 -2.66 -17.94 5.23
N MET A 193 -3.29 -17.28 6.22
CA MET A 193 -2.91 -15.92 6.62
C MET A 193 -1.49 -15.84 7.19
N GLU A 194 -1.11 -16.80 8.04
CA GLU A 194 0.25 -16.90 8.59
C GLU A 194 1.30 -17.03 7.47
N ARG A 195 1.06 -17.92 6.48
CA ARG A 195 1.98 -18.08 5.32
C ARG A 195 2.07 -16.82 4.44
N LEU A 196 0.95 -16.12 4.25
CA LEU A 196 0.94 -14.85 3.51
C LEU A 196 1.72 -13.77 4.25
N GLU A 197 1.59 -13.70 5.58
CA GLU A 197 2.30 -12.76 6.44
C GLU A 197 3.81 -13.03 6.47
N GLU A 198 4.21 -14.30 6.62
CA GLU A 198 5.62 -14.73 6.56
C GLU A 198 6.33 -14.29 5.27
N ARG A 199 5.58 -14.16 4.17
CA ARG A 199 6.07 -13.69 2.86
C ARG A 199 5.81 -12.20 2.60
N GLY A 200 5.16 -11.50 3.52
CA GLY A 200 4.93 -10.06 3.45
C GLY A 200 3.84 -9.60 2.48
N TYR A 201 2.97 -10.50 2.01
CA TYR A 201 1.81 -10.12 1.17
C TYR A 201 0.72 -9.42 1.98
N VAL A 202 0.62 -9.77 3.26
CA VAL A 202 -0.29 -9.17 4.24
C VAL A 202 0.48 -8.86 5.52
N ALA A 203 -0.09 -8.01 6.36
CA ALA A 203 0.46 -7.71 7.69
C ALA A 203 -0.65 -7.60 8.74
N LEU A 204 -0.43 -8.19 9.91
CA LEU A 204 -1.28 -8.08 11.08
C LEU A 204 -0.82 -6.93 11.97
N TRP A 205 -1.77 -6.11 12.42
CA TRP A 205 -1.54 -5.20 13.53
C TRP A 205 -2.79 -5.05 14.39
N SER A 206 -2.64 -5.21 15.70
CA SER A 206 -3.73 -5.05 16.68
C SER A 206 -5.00 -5.86 16.33
N GLY A 207 -4.86 -7.03 15.70
CA GLY A 207 -5.99 -7.90 15.30
C GLY A 207 -6.66 -7.53 13.97
N PHE A 208 -6.07 -6.63 13.19
CA PHE A 208 -6.54 -6.23 11.86
C PHE A 208 -5.52 -6.56 10.77
N TRP A 209 -6.01 -6.92 9.58
CA TRP A 209 -5.19 -7.32 8.44
C TRP A 209 -5.23 -6.27 7.33
N TRP A 210 -4.07 -6.02 6.72
CA TRP A 210 -3.92 -5.22 5.51
C TRP A 210 -3.16 -5.99 4.45
N PHE A 211 -3.43 -5.66 3.18
CA PHE A 211 -2.63 -6.14 2.07
C PHE A 211 -1.44 -5.21 1.88
N THR A 212 -0.24 -5.77 1.84
CA THR A 212 1.02 -5.03 1.75
C THR A 212 1.83 -5.39 0.51
N GLY A 213 1.46 -6.45 -0.23
CA GLY A 213 2.20 -6.90 -1.42
C GLY A 213 3.56 -7.49 -1.08
N ARG A 214 4.56 -6.66 -0.78
CA ARG A 214 5.84 -7.08 -0.20
C ARG A 214 6.23 -6.10 0.88
N ASN A 215 5.96 -6.45 2.13
CA ASN A 215 6.10 -5.56 3.28
C ASN A 215 7.58 -5.12 3.50
N PRO A 216 7.94 -3.86 3.19
CA PRO A 216 9.30 -3.35 3.39
C PRO A 216 9.70 -3.30 4.87
N SER A 217 8.74 -3.27 5.79
CA SER A 217 8.99 -3.29 7.24
C SER A 217 9.61 -4.61 7.71
N MET A 218 9.52 -5.68 6.93
CA MET A 218 10.16 -6.97 7.22
C MET A 218 11.64 -7.01 6.79
N LEU A 219 12.09 -6.02 6.02
CA LEU A 219 13.46 -5.96 5.53
C LEU A 219 14.40 -5.34 6.55
N SER A 220 15.68 -5.72 6.48
CA SER A 220 16.75 -5.05 7.22
C SER A 220 16.82 -3.56 6.85
N PRO A 221 17.29 -2.66 7.74
CA PRO A 221 17.38 -1.24 7.44
C PRO A 221 18.12 -0.92 6.13
N SER A 222 19.22 -1.63 5.86
CA SER A 222 20.02 -1.47 4.64
C SER A 222 19.32 -1.95 3.36
N SER A 223 18.45 -2.97 3.46
CA SER A 223 17.66 -3.46 2.34
C SER A 223 16.44 -2.58 2.10
N ARG A 224 15.79 -2.13 3.18
CA ARG A 224 14.66 -1.19 3.13
C ARG A 224 15.04 0.14 2.49
N ALA A 225 16.23 0.68 2.80
CA ALA A 225 16.71 1.93 2.19
C ALA A 225 16.96 1.86 0.67
N ARG A 226 16.98 0.65 0.10
CA ARG A 226 17.11 0.41 -1.34
C ARG A 226 15.85 -0.23 -1.93
N PHE A 227 14.79 -0.33 -1.15
CA PHE A 227 13.55 -0.94 -1.57
C PHE A 227 12.86 -0.04 -2.59
N LYS A 228 12.43 -0.66 -3.68
CA LYS A 228 11.76 -0.03 -4.80
C LYS A 228 10.55 -0.87 -5.18
N TRP A 229 9.35 -0.30 -5.09
CA TRP A 229 8.14 -1.04 -5.44
C TRP A 229 8.13 -1.40 -6.92
N SER A 230 8.71 -0.54 -7.77
CA SER A 230 8.87 -0.77 -9.20
C SER A 230 9.64 -2.04 -9.53
N ASP A 231 10.61 -2.37 -8.68
CA ASP A 231 11.52 -3.51 -8.84
C ASP A 231 10.93 -4.78 -8.23
N GLN A 232 10.06 -4.62 -7.23
CA GLN A 232 9.40 -5.73 -6.58
C GLN A 232 8.22 -6.24 -7.39
N ILE A 233 7.41 -5.33 -7.94
CA ILE A 233 6.18 -5.68 -8.63
C ILE A 233 6.37 -5.25 -10.09
N PRO A 234 6.69 -6.18 -11.00
CA PRO A 234 6.94 -5.85 -12.41
C PRO A 234 5.70 -5.27 -13.10
#